data_AF-A0A9E3BVK4-F1
#
_entry.id   AF-A0A9E3BVK4-F1
#
_cell.length_a   1.000
_cell.length_b   1.000
_cell.length_c   1.000
_cell.angle_alpha   90.00
_cell.angle_beta   90.00
_cell.angle_gamma   90.00
#
_symmetry.space_group_name_H-M   'P 1'
#
loop_
_entity.id
_entity.type
_entity.pdbx_description
1 polymer ?
#
loop_
_entity_poly.entity_id
_entity_poly.type
_entity_poly.pdbx_seq_one_letter_code
_entity_poly.pdbx_strand_id
1 'polypeptide(L)' 'MARKIAPQAKRWTLPEIDEALSELLRTDRLLKSASLSDRQALEELLLRMRAIRPAKERVA' A
#
# COMPACT_ATOMS: atom_id res chain seq x y z
N MET A 1 -5.13 6.31 18.40
CA MET A 1 -5.12 5.73 17.03
C MET A 1 -6.48 5.73 16.35
N ALA A 2 -7.54 5.15 16.95
CA ALA A 2 -8.83 4.93 16.30
C ALA A 2 -9.45 6.17 15.61
N ARG A 3 -9.38 7.35 16.26
CA ARG A 3 -9.88 8.62 15.69
C ARG A 3 -9.18 9.09 14.40
N LYS A 4 -7.93 8.67 14.16
CA LYS A 4 -7.18 8.99 12.93
C LYS A 4 -7.34 7.92 11.86
N ILE A 5 -7.47 6.66 12.28
CA ILE A 5 -7.56 5.50 11.38
C ILE A 5 -8.96 5.36 10.78
N ALA A 6 -10.02 5.49 11.60
CA ALA A 6 -11.39 5.26 11.13
C ALA A 6 -11.80 6.18 9.95
N PRO A 7 -11.48 7.49 9.93
CA PRO A 7 -11.76 8.33 8.77
C PRO A 7 -10.96 7.95 7.52
N GLN A 8 -9.75 7.42 7.68
CA GLN A 8 -8.93 6.97 6.55
C GLN A 8 -9.43 5.63 6.01
N ALA A 9 -9.72 4.66 6.88
CA ALA A 9 -10.28 3.35 6.53
C ALA A 9 -11.63 3.47 5.82
N LYS A 10 -12.49 4.41 6.22
CA LYS A 10 -13.75 4.70 5.52
C LYS A 10 -13.59 5.13 4.06
N ARG A 11 -12.39 5.56 3.63
CA ARG A 11 -12.11 5.97 2.24
C ARG A 11 -11.55 4.83 1.39
N TRP A 12 -11.50 3.63 1.94
CA TRP A 12 -11.04 2.41 1.30
C TRP A 12 -12.21 1.43 1.20
N THR A 13 -12.29 0.75 0.08
CA THR A 13 -13.19 -0.38 -0.16
C THR A 13 -12.54 -1.67 0.35
N LEU A 14 -13.35 -2.70 0.61
CA LEU A 14 -12.82 -4.01 1.03
C LEU A 14 -11.82 -4.59 0.01
N PRO A 15 -12.09 -4.57 -1.32
CA PRO A 15 -11.11 -5.03 -2.31
C PRO A 15 -9.79 -4.27 -2.28
N GLU A 16 -9.82 -2.93 -2.14
CA GLU A 16 -8.59 -2.13 -2.04
C GLU A 16 -7.77 -2.48 -0.78
N ILE A 17 -8.45 -2.82 0.33
CA ILE A 17 -7.79 -3.25 1.57
C ILE A 17 -7.14 -4.62 1.38
N ASP A 18 -7.86 -5.59 0.82
CA ASP A 18 -7.36 -6.95 0.61
C ASP A 18 -6.15 -6.97 -0.35
N GLU A 19 -6.21 -6.17 -1.41
CA GLU A 19 -5.12 -6.05 -2.37
C GLU A 19 -3.90 -5.36 -1.74
N ALA A 20 -4.10 -4.30 -0.96
CA ALA A 20 -3.00 -3.63 -0.26
C ALA A 20 -2.34 -4.52 0.80
N LEU A 21 -3.12 -5.30 1.54
CA LEU A 21 -2.59 -6.30 2.48
C LEU A 21 -1.77 -7.37 1.76
N SER A 22 -2.24 -7.82 0.60
CA SER A 22 -1.52 -8.79 -0.23
C SER A 22 -0.16 -8.24 -0.72
N GLU A 23 -0.11 -6.97 -1.14
CA GLU A 23 1.14 -6.33 -1.56
C GLU A 23 2.11 -6.06 -0.41
N LEU A 24 1.60 -5.72 0.79
CA LEU A 24 2.42 -5.63 2.00
C LEU A 24 3.07 -6.97 2.34
N LEU A 25 2.31 -8.07 2.29
CA LEU A 25 2.82 -9.42 2.53
C LEU A 25 3.85 -9.85 1.46
N ARG A 26 3.61 -9.48 0.19
CA ARG A 26 4.57 -9.74 -0.89
C ARG A 26 5.89 -9.01 -0.65
N THR A 27 5.81 -7.74 -0.24
CA THR A 27 6.98 -6.91 0.02
C THR A 27 7.78 -7.41 1.22
N ASP A 28 7.11 -7.80 2.31
CA ASP A 28 7.74 -8.42 3.47
C ASP A 28 8.54 -9.68 3.08
N ARG A 29 7.97 -10.53 2.22
CA ARG A 29 8.68 -11.71 1.69
C ARG A 29 9.91 -11.34 0.86
N LEU A 30 9.79 -10.33 -0.01
CA LEU A 30 10.90 -9.87 -0.86
C LEU A 30 12.08 -9.31 -0.04
N LEU A 31 11.77 -8.57 1.02
CA LEU A 31 12.76 -8.07 1.96
C LEU A 31 13.49 -9.22 2.67
N LYS A 32 12.73 -10.22 3.14
CA LYS A 32 13.27 -11.37 3.86
C LYS A 32 14.03 -12.36 2.97
N SER A 33 13.70 -12.47 1.69
CA SER A 33 14.39 -13.36 0.74
C SER A 33 15.70 -12.80 0.19
N ALA A 34 16.14 -11.60 0.65
CA ALA A 34 17.34 -10.90 0.19
C ALA A 34 17.41 -10.70 -1.34
N SER A 35 16.27 -10.77 -2.04
CA SER A 35 16.20 -10.67 -3.50
C SER A 35 16.27 -9.24 -4.02
N LEU A 36 15.95 -8.27 -3.18
CA LEU A 36 15.97 -6.84 -3.48
C LEU A 36 16.53 -6.06 -2.29
N SER A 37 17.13 -4.90 -2.56
CA SER A 37 17.44 -3.95 -1.49
C SER A 37 16.15 -3.38 -0.88
N ASP A 38 16.20 -3.00 0.40
CA ASP A 38 15.07 -2.41 1.11
C ASP A 38 14.42 -1.24 0.35
N ARG A 39 15.26 -0.39 -0.23
CA ARG A 39 14.82 0.75 -1.04
C ARG A 39 14.03 0.33 -2.27
N GLN A 40 14.53 -0.66 -3.02
CA GLN A 40 13.85 -1.15 -4.23
C GLN A 40 12.50 -1.80 -3.89
N ALA A 41 12.46 -2.58 -2.80
CA ALA A 41 11.22 -3.20 -2.34
C ALA A 41 10.17 -2.15 -1.93
N LEU A 42 10.61 -1.07 -1.25
CA LEU A 42 9.73 0.04 -0.87
C LEU A 42 9.24 0.86 -2.07
N GLU A 43 10.11 1.16 -3.03
CA GLU A 43 9.74 1.89 -4.26
C GLU A 43 8.68 1.11 -5.06
N GLU A 44 8.88 -0.20 -5.23
CA GLU A 44 7.91 -1.08 -5.89
C GLU A 44 6.58 -1.15 -5.12
N LEU A 45 6.61 -1.28 -3.79
CA LEU A 45 5.41 -1.26 -2.96
C LEU A 45 4.64 0.06 -3.16
N LEU A 46 5.31 1.21 -3.11
CA LEU A 46 4.66 2.51 -3.29
C LEU A 46 4.01 2.66 -4.67
N LEU A 47 4.66 2.15 -5.72
CA LEU A 47 4.11 2.12 -7.08
C LEU A 47 2.84 1.28 -7.14
N ARG A 48 2.85 0.08 -6.55
CA ARG A 48 1.68 -0.82 -6.53
C ARG A 48 0.53 -0.26 -5.69
N MET A 49 0.84 0.32 -4.54
CA MET A 49 -0.15 0.98 -3.69
C MET A 49 -0.84 2.15 -4.41
N ARG A 50 -0.13 2.87 -5.31
CA ARG A 50 -0.74 3.88 -6.19
C ARG A 50 -1.59 3.27 -7.30
N ALA A 51 -1.28 2.06 -7.77
CA ALA A 51 -2.09 1.37 -8.76
C ALA A 51 -3.42 0.88 -8.17
N ILE A 52 -3.38 0.32 -6.95
CA ILE A 52 -4.57 -0.06 -6.17
C ILE A 52 -5.45 1.15 -5.95
N ARG A 53 -4.83 2.28 -5.58
CA ARG A 53 -5.54 3.51 -5.30
C ARG A 53 -4.83 4.71 -5.90
N PRO A 54 -5.21 5.12 -7.12
CA PRO A 54 -4.65 6.31 -7.72
C PRO A 54 -4.95 7.51 -6.83
N ALA A 55 -3.94 8.38 -6.66
CA ALA A 55 -4.17 9.63 -5.97
C ALA A 55 -5.31 10.36 -6.70
N LYS A 56 -6.43 10.60 -6.01
CA LYS A 56 -7.44 11.51 -6.54
C LYS A 56 -6.75 12.85 -6.73
N GLU A 57 -6.49 13.23 -7.98
CA GLU A 57 -6.02 14.56 -8.32
C GLU A 57 -6.94 15.55 -7.61
N ARG A 58 -6.36 16.39 -6.75
CA ARG A 58 -7.09 17.50 -6.16
C ARG A 58 -7.30 18.49 -7.30
N VAL A 59 -8.41 18.35 -8.02
CA VAL A 59 -8.91 19.43 -8.87
C VAL A 59 -9.23 20.58 -7.92
N ALA A 60 -8.43 21.64 -8.03
CA ALA A 60 -8.57 22.88 -7.30
C ALA A 60 -9.74 23.70 -7.84
#